data_AF-A0A5Q4BRH6-F1
#
_entry.id   AF-A0A5Q4BRH6-F1
#
_cell.length_a   1.000
_cell.length_b   1.000
_cell.length_c   1.000
_cell.angle_alpha   90.00
_cell.angle_beta   90.00
_cell.angle_gamma   90.00
#
_symmetry.space_group_name_H-M   'P 1'
#
loop_
_entity.id
_entity.type
_entity.pdbx_description
1 polymer ?
#
loop_
_entity_poly.entity_id
_entity_poly.type
_entity_poly.pdbx_seq_one_letter_code
_entity_poly.pdbx_strand_id
1 'polypeptide(L)'
;MIYSTVNARFALPEVKLGLIPAGGGLRHLSKVIGQARAASLILTGREWTGVEAERWGMVTECFDNWEQCLAVSYPFRSILLA
;
A
#
# COMPACT_ATOMS: atom_id res chain seq x y z
N MET A 1 1.44 2.57 10.71
CA MET A 1 2.25 1.40 10.30
C MET A 1 1.35 0.53 9.44
N ILE A 2 1.81 0.04 8.29
CA ILE A 2 1.00 -0.75 7.35
C ILE A 2 1.70 -2.09 7.15
N TYR A 3 0.96 -3.19 7.24
CA TYR A 3 1.44 -4.55 6.99
C TYR A 3 0.66 -5.15 5.82
N SER A 4 1.26 -6.11 5.12
CA SER A 4 0.58 -6.78 4.01
C SER A 4 1.05 -8.23 3.83
N THR A 5 0.33 -9.00 3.03
CA THR A 5 0.83 -10.27 2.54
C THR A 5 1.69 -10.07 1.29
N VAL A 6 2.61 -10.99 0.99
CA VAL A 6 3.47 -10.95 -0.21
C VAL A 6 2.64 -10.80 -1.50
N ASN A 7 1.46 -11.42 -1.53
CA ASN A 7 0.54 -11.43 -2.69
C ASN A 7 -0.54 -10.34 -2.63
N ALA A 8 -0.47 -9.40 -1.68
CA ALA A 8 -1.39 -8.27 -1.63
C ALA A 8 -1.31 -7.44 -2.92
N ARG A 9 -2.45 -7.01 -3.45
CA ARG A 9 -2.53 -6.20 -4.67
C ARG A 9 -2.96 -4.79 -4.30
N PHE A 10 -2.12 -3.81 -4.62
CA PHE A 10 -2.38 -2.39 -4.45
C PHE A 10 -2.52 -1.73 -5.82
N ALA A 11 -3.38 -0.71 -5.93
CA ALA A 11 -3.59 0.02 -7.17
C ALA A 11 -4.23 1.40 -6.94
N LEU A 12 -4.04 2.31 -7.89
CA LEU A 12 -4.88 3.48 -8.12
C LEU A 12 -5.45 3.40 -9.55
N PRO A 13 -6.51 2.58 -9.77
CA PRO A 13 -6.97 2.23 -11.10
C PRO A 13 -7.88 3.29 -11.75
N GLU A 14 -8.17 4.40 -11.07
CA GLU A 14 -9.13 5.44 -11.50
C GLU A 14 -8.81 6.00 -12.90
N VAL A 15 -7.53 6.10 -13.25
CA VAL A 15 -7.08 6.56 -14.57
C VAL A 15 -7.63 5.71 -15.72
N LYS A 16 -7.88 4.42 -15.49
CA LYS A 16 -8.46 3.50 -16.49
C LYS A 16 -9.91 3.86 -16.84
N LEU A 17 -10.57 4.63 -15.98
CA LEU A 17 -11.92 5.15 -16.19
C LEU A 17 -11.92 6.63 -16.60
N GLY A 18 -10.76 7.22 -16.87
CA GLY A 18 -10.62 8.66 -17.13
C GLY A 18 -10.81 9.53 -15.87
N LEU A 19 -10.67 8.94 -14.68
CA LEU A 19 -10.86 9.60 -13.40
C LEU A 19 -9.52 9.80 -12.67
N ILE A 20 -9.54 10.71 -11.69
CA ILE A 20 -8.41 10.97 -10.81
C ILE A 20 -8.62 10.31 -9.43
N PRO A 21 -7.57 9.77 -8.78
CA PRO A 21 -7.68 9.22 -7.43
C PRO A 21 -7.96 10.31 -6.37
N ALA A 22 -9.24 10.59 -6.11
CA ALA A 22 -9.67 11.68 -5.23
C ALA A 22 -9.56 11.35 -3.72
N GLY A 23 -9.34 10.09 -3.35
CA GLY A 23 -9.19 9.64 -1.95
C GLY A 23 -7.87 10.00 -1.27
N GLY A 24 -7.10 10.94 -1.82
CA GLY A 24 -5.80 11.35 -1.28
C GLY A 24 -4.62 10.44 -1.65
N GLY A 25 -4.86 9.39 -2.44
CA GLY A 25 -3.83 8.44 -2.90
C GLY A 25 -2.67 9.11 -3.64
N LEU A 26 -2.94 10.15 -4.43
CA LEU A 26 -1.91 10.94 -5.12
C LEU A 26 -0.87 11.53 -4.15
N ARG A 27 -1.37 12.21 -3.11
CA ARG A 27 -0.52 12.89 -2.13
C ARG A 27 0.21 11.87 -1.27
N HIS A 28 -0.48 10.84 -0.82
CA HIS A 28 0.09 9.84 0.07
C HIS A 28 1.17 9.03 -0.64
N LEU A 29 0.86 8.47 -1.82
CA LEU A 29 1.77 7.61 -2.56
C LEU A 29 3.04 8.36 -2.95
N SER A 30 2.94 9.58 -3.50
CA SER A 30 4.11 10.39 -3.85
C SER A 30 5.03 10.70 -2.68
N LYS A 31 4.48 10.88 -1.47
CA LYS A 31 5.29 11.11 -0.25
C LYS A 31 6.00 9.84 0.21
N VAL A 32 5.36 8.69 0.04
CA VAL A 32 5.83 7.42 0.59
C VAL A 32 6.85 6.74 -0.32
N ILE A 33 6.60 6.70 -1.63
CA ILE A 33 7.46 5.95 -2.58
C ILE A 33 8.24 6.83 -3.56
N GLY A 34 8.16 8.16 -3.39
CA GLY A 34 8.78 9.16 -4.26
C GLY A 34 7.97 9.48 -5.52
N GLN A 35 8.18 10.68 -6.05
CA GLN A 35 7.38 11.25 -7.15
C GLN A 35 7.44 10.41 -8.43
N ALA A 36 8.64 10.01 -8.87
CA ALA A 36 8.81 9.32 -10.14
C ALA A 36 8.07 7.98 -10.18
N ARG A 37 8.19 7.19 -9.11
CA ARG A 37 7.51 5.90 -8.99
C ARG A 37 6.00 6.06 -8.85
N ALA A 38 5.57 6.97 -7.99
CA ALA A 38 4.14 7.26 -7.82
C ALA A 38 3.50 7.71 -9.13
N ALA A 39 4.12 8.62 -9.88
CA ALA A 39 3.62 9.08 -11.17
C ALA A 39 3.45 7.91 -12.16
N SER A 40 4.43 7.00 -12.25
CA SER A 40 4.32 5.81 -13.10
C SER A 40 3.11 4.95 -12.73
N LEU A 41 2.90 4.68 -11.44
CA LEU A 41 1.77 3.85 -10.98
C LEU A 41 0.42 4.55 -11.17
N ILE A 42 0.34 5.85 -10.87
CA ILE A 42 -0.88 6.66 -10.99
C ILE A 42 -1.30 6.81 -12.46
N LEU A 43 -0.35 7.12 -13.35
CA LEU A 43 -0.65 7.39 -14.76
C LEU A 43 -0.94 6.11 -15.55
N THR A 44 -0.46 4.95 -15.09
CA THR A 44 -0.73 3.66 -15.74
C THR A 44 -1.87 2.88 -15.10
N GLY A 45 -2.20 3.17 -13.83
CA GLY A 45 -3.10 2.34 -13.03
C GLY A 45 -2.58 0.91 -12.87
N ARG A 46 -1.26 0.68 -12.97
CA ARG A 46 -0.62 -0.62 -12.76
C ARG A 46 -0.77 -1.02 -11.29
N GLU A 47 -1.04 -2.29 -11.08
CA GLU A 47 -1.02 -2.87 -9.75
C GLU A 47 0.39 -3.23 -9.31
N TRP A 48 0.61 -3.27 -8.00
CA TRP A 48 1.85 -3.74 -7.41
C TRP A 48 1.59 -4.67 -6.21
N THR A 49 2.61 -5.46 -5.90
CA THR A 49 2.58 -6.51 -4.87
C THR A 49 2.93 -5.98 -3.47
N GLY A 50 2.65 -6.77 -2.43
CA GLY A 50 3.15 -6.52 -1.07
C GLY A 50 4.68 -6.50 -1.00
N VAL A 51 5.34 -7.37 -1.77
CA VAL A 51 6.82 -7.41 -1.87
C VAL A 51 7.37 -6.10 -2.46
N GLU A 52 6.76 -5.60 -3.53
CA GLU A 52 7.12 -4.30 -4.09
C GLU A 52 6.87 -3.18 -3.08
N ALA A 53 5.71 -3.19 -2.42
CA ALA A 53 5.34 -2.16 -1.45
C ALA A 53 6.33 -2.10 -0.27
N GLU A 54 6.81 -3.25 0.22
CA GLU A 54 7.77 -3.33 1.32
C GLU A 54 9.13 -2.76 0.88
N ARG A 55 9.62 -3.19 -0.30
CA ARG A 55 10.87 -2.70 -0.89
C ARG A 55 10.87 -1.18 -1.10
N TRP A 56 9.69 -0.58 -1.29
CA TRP A 56 9.55 0.86 -1.47
C TRP A 56 9.29 1.63 -0.16
N GLY A 57 9.18 0.93 0.97
CA GLY A 57 8.83 1.53 2.26
C GLY A 57 7.37 1.95 2.38
N MET A 58 6.49 1.47 1.48
CA MET A 58 5.06 1.73 1.55
C MET A 58 4.36 0.91 2.62
N VAL A 59 4.78 -0.34 2.77
CA VAL A 59 4.43 -1.17 3.92
C VAL A 59 5.69 -1.37 4.75
N THR A 60 5.48 -1.55 6.06
CA THR A 60 6.55 -1.72 7.03
C THR A 60 7.17 -3.10 6.93
N GLU A 61 6.34 -4.13 6.70
CA GLU A 61 6.75 -5.52 6.56
C GLU A 61 5.72 -6.28 5.73
N CYS A 62 6.16 -7.27 4.95
CA CYS A 62 5.27 -8.19 4.25
C CYS A 62 5.45 -9.65 4.73
N PHE A 63 4.33 -10.39 4.77
CA PHE A 63 4.28 -11.76 5.31
C PHE A 63 3.74 -12.76 4.28
N ASP A 64 4.10 -14.04 4.41
CA ASP A 64 3.69 -15.07 3.46
C ASP A 64 2.17 -15.33 3.51
N ASN A 65 1.59 -15.26 4.71
CA ASN A 65 0.17 -15.53 4.94
C ASN A 65 -0.50 -14.48 5.85
N TRP A 66 -1.83 -14.55 5.86
CA TRP A 66 -2.68 -13.61 6.58
C TRP A 66 -2.60 -13.79 8.10
N GLU A 67 -2.42 -15.01 8.59
CA GLU A 67 -2.29 -15.31 10.02
C GLU A 67 -1.06 -14.62 10.63
N GLN A 68 0.08 -14.67 9.94
CA GLN A 68 1.30 -13.95 10.33
C GLN A 68 1.09 -12.43 10.32
N CYS A 69 0.50 -11.90 9.24
CA CYS A 69 0.19 -10.48 9.13
C CYS A 69 -0.76 -9.99 10.23
N LEU A 70 -1.73 -10.82 10.63
CA LEU A 70 -2.64 -10.52 11.74
C LEU A 70 -1.91 -10.56 13.08
N ALA A 71 -1.09 -11.57 13.33
CA ALA A 71 -0.41 -11.76 14.60
C ALA A 71 0.43 -10.53 15.01
N VAL A 72 1.04 -9.83 14.06
CA VAL A 72 1.78 -8.59 14.31
C VAL A 72 0.87 -7.35 14.43
N SER A 73 -0.33 -7.40 13.85
CA SER A 73 -1.29 -6.29 13.86
C SER A 73 -2.15 -6.26 15.15
N TYR A 74 -2.48 -7.43 15.71
CA TYR A 74 -3.33 -7.56 16.90
C TYR A 74 -2.77 -6.95 18.21
N PRO A 75 -1.46 -7.06 18.53
CA PRO A 75 -0.89 -6.45 19.73
C PRO A 75 -1.10 -4.92 19.79
N PHE A 76 -1.22 -4.25 18.63
CA PHE A 76 -1.47 -2.82 18.57
C PHE A 76 -2.95 -2.45 18.72
N ARG A 77 -3.88 -3.38 18.48
CA ARG A 77 -5.32 -3.11 18.60
C ARG A 77 -5.74 -2.88 20.05
N SER A 78 -5.06 -3.49 21.02
CA SER A 78 -5.30 -3.24 22.46
C SER A 78 -4.75 -1.89 22.94
N ILE A 79 -3.76 -1.32 22.24
CA ILE A 79 -3.16 -0.01 22.59
C ILE A 79 -3.95 1.15 22.00
N LEU A 80 -4.56 0.98 20.81
CA LEU A 80 -5.31 2.03 20.13
C LEU A 80 -6.80 2.12 20.53
N LEU A 81 -7.31 1.13 21.29
CA LEU A 81 -8.71 1.08 21.76
C LEU A 81 -8.84 1.25 23.29
N ALA A 82 -7.75 1.60 23.97
CA ALA A 82 -7.73 2.01 25.39
C ALA A 82 -7.59 3.54 25.47
#